data_AF-A0A1M3KXJ4-F1
#
_entry.id   AF-A0A1M3KXJ4-F1
#
_cell.length_a   1.000
_cell.length_b   1.000
_cell.length_c   1.000
_cell.angle_alpha   90.00
_cell.angle_beta   90.00
_cell.angle_gamma   90.00
#
_symmetry.space_group_name_H-M   'P 1'
#
loop_
_entity.id
_entity.type
_entity.pdbx_description
1 polymer ?
#
loop_
_entity_poly.entity_id
_entity_poly.type
_entity_poly.pdbx_seq_one_letter_code
_entity_poly.pdbx_strand_id
1 'polypeptide(L)'
;MSHVRSFRTILASAFILVAGLLVPTLDLTSQVLCECTASQEKTAQLTVCIGGVNREVKVAYCNTSYCPPKVGVQPCNPGNLPINARTVIRRICVVDGGALVTDPQVLLNATVSAMGICCSGYRFFPECQHPPAPFHWIVSWPKCAKFDVAGQCLIGCDNSPCCTHLVRFIPSTTGDCTTTVLRSCEDPGECSSTDCIRLECRYPIECCW
;
A
#
# COMPACT_ATOMS: atom_id res chain seq x y z
N MET A 1 49.03 10.41 -48.39
CA MET A 1 48.03 11.15 -47.58
C MET A 1 46.95 10.19 -47.12
N SER A 2 46.73 10.15 -45.79
CA SER A 2 45.49 9.75 -45.09
C SER A 2 45.02 8.28 -45.08
N HIS A 3 45.83 7.39 -44.50
CA HIS A 3 45.36 6.12 -43.89
C HIS A 3 44.72 6.32 -42.49
N VAL A 4 44.30 7.54 -42.15
CA VAL A 4 43.93 7.94 -40.77
C VAL A 4 42.41 7.91 -40.52
N ARG A 5 41.58 7.65 -41.54
CA ARG A 5 40.11 7.75 -41.39
C ARG A 5 39.38 6.48 -40.96
N SER A 6 39.98 5.30 -41.05
CA SER A 6 39.25 4.04 -40.81
C SER A 6 39.26 3.59 -39.33
N PHE A 7 40.29 3.94 -38.57
CA PHE A 7 40.43 3.45 -37.18
C PHE A 7 39.61 4.23 -36.14
N ARG A 8 39.24 5.48 -36.43
CA ARG A 8 38.48 6.33 -35.49
C ARG A 8 36.99 5.98 -35.43
N THR A 9 36.43 5.44 -36.51
CA THR A 9 34.99 5.12 -36.58
C THR A 9 34.65 3.84 -35.83
N ILE A 10 35.56 2.86 -35.81
CA ILE A 10 35.35 1.57 -35.12
C ILE A 10 35.45 1.74 -33.58
N LEU A 11 36.37 2.58 -33.09
CA LEU A 11 36.51 2.88 -31.67
C LEU A 11 35.33 3.68 -31.09
N ALA A 12 34.71 4.56 -31.88
CA ALA A 12 33.53 5.31 -31.45
C ALA A 12 32.28 4.41 -31.33
N SER A 13 32.13 3.43 -32.23
CA SER A 13 31.01 2.47 -32.19
C SER A 13 31.11 1.47 -31.05
N ALA A 14 32.33 1.07 -30.65
CA ALA A 14 32.54 0.19 -29.51
C ALA A 14 32.22 0.86 -28.16
N PHE A 15 32.47 2.17 -28.02
CA PHE A 15 32.16 2.90 -26.78
C PHE A 15 30.65 3.11 -26.55
N ILE A 16 29.85 3.21 -27.62
CA ILE A 16 28.38 3.33 -27.49
C ILE A 16 27.75 2.00 -27.06
N LEU A 17 28.29 0.86 -27.52
CA LEU A 17 27.80 -0.47 -27.14
C LEU A 17 28.15 -0.86 -25.69
N VAL A 18 29.26 -0.38 -25.14
CA VAL A 18 29.60 -0.60 -23.72
C VAL A 18 28.83 0.34 -22.78
N ALA A 19 28.44 1.54 -23.25
CA ALA A 19 27.58 2.43 -22.48
C ALA A 19 26.12 1.92 -22.35
N GLY A 20 25.66 1.05 -23.26
CA GLY A 20 24.34 0.41 -23.18
C GLY A 20 24.26 -0.78 -22.22
N LEU A 21 25.39 -1.35 -21.80
CA LEU A 21 25.47 -2.51 -20.89
C LEU A 21 25.66 -2.10 -19.42
N LEU A 22 25.81 -0.81 -19.16
CA LEU A 22 25.89 -0.22 -17.81
C LEU A 22 24.71 0.70 -17.54
N VAL A 23 23.54 0.39 -18.11
CA VAL A 23 22.29 0.84 -17.46
C VAL A 23 22.15 -0.10 -16.26
N PRO A 24 22.42 0.34 -15.02
CA PRO A 24 21.97 -0.45 -13.91
C PRO A 24 20.46 -0.54 -14.09
N THR A 25 19.93 -1.76 -14.15
CA THR A 25 18.51 -2.01 -13.94
C THR A 25 18.22 -1.61 -12.50
N LEU A 26 18.19 -0.30 -12.25
CA LEU A 26 17.56 0.28 -11.09
C LEU A 26 16.06 0.21 -11.39
N ASP A 27 15.50 -1.00 -11.36
CA ASP A 27 14.23 -1.15 -10.67
C ASP A 27 14.53 -1.00 -9.17
N LEU A 28 14.98 0.21 -8.80
CA LEU A 28 14.82 0.72 -7.46
C LEU A 28 13.31 0.86 -7.31
N THR A 29 12.67 -0.21 -6.83
CA THR A 29 11.43 -0.05 -6.10
C THR A 29 11.78 0.70 -4.80
N SER A 30 12.16 1.97 -4.90
CA SER A 30 12.10 2.88 -3.77
C SER A 30 10.64 3.19 -3.58
N GLN A 31 9.86 2.21 -3.10
CA GLN A 31 8.63 2.60 -2.44
C GLN A 31 9.05 3.65 -1.42
N VAL A 32 8.40 4.82 -1.49
CA VAL A 32 8.47 5.77 -0.38
C VAL A 32 8.14 4.92 0.83
N LEU A 33 9.04 4.93 1.82
CA LEU A 33 8.88 4.25 3.11
C LEU A 33 7.41 4.33 3.56
N CYS A 34 6.99 3.41 4.42
CA CYS A 34 5.70 3.44 5.10
C CYS A 34 5.59 4.63 6.09
N GLU A 35 6.00 5.82 5.65
CA GLU A 35 6.02 7.08 6.33
C GLU A 35 4.59 7.57 6.53
N CYS A 36 4.28 7.70 7.80
CA CYS A 36 3.12 8.33 8.34
C CYS A 36 3.57 8.96 9.65
N THR A 37 3.87 10.25 9.62
CA THR A 37 4.37 10.95 10.80
C THR A 37 3.24 11.21 11.79
N ALA A 38 3.56 11.33 13.07
CA ALA A 38 2.54 11.53 14.11
C ALA A 38 1.66 12.78 13.86
N SER A 39 2.17 13.81 13.20
CA SER A 39 1.41 15.01 12.84
C SER A 39 0.43 14.81 11.68
N GLN A 40 0.61 13.76 10.88
CA GLN A 40 -0.24 13.38 9.75
C GLN A 40 -1.22 12.26 10.12
N GLU A 41 -0.99 11.61 11.26
CA GLU A 41 -1.78 10.48 11.74
C GLU A 41 -3.20 10.92 12.08
N LYS A 42 -4.16 10.19 11.52
CA LYS A 42 -5.58 10.25 11.86
C LYS A 42 -5.94 8.96 12.58
N THR A 43 -6.97 9.02 13.42
CA THR A 43 -7.55 7.82 14.01
C THR A 43 -9.00 7.68 13.61
N ALA A 44 -9.44 6.44 13.39
CA ALA A 44 -10.84 6.12 13.17
C ALA A 44 -11.22 4.82 13.85
N GLN A 45 -12.50 4.70 14.18
CA GLN A 45 -13.10 3.48 14.71
C GLN A 45 -13.89 2.79 13.59
N LEU A 46 -13.57 1.52 13.39
CA LEU A 46 -14.09 0.63 12.36
C LEU A 46 -14.78 -0.54 13.02
N THR A 47 -15.86 -1.01 12.41
CA THR A 47 -16.34 -2.37 12.62
C THR A 47 -15.67 -3.25 11.58
N VAL A 48 -15.00 -4.29 12.02
CA VAL A 48 -14.35 -5.31 11.18
C VAL A 48 -14.94 -6.68 11.53
N CYS A 49 -14.66 -7.68 10.72
CA CYS A 49 -15.17 -9.02 10.92
C CYS A 49 -14.01 -10.00 11.02
N ILE A 50 -13.95 -10.70 12.15
CA ILE A 50 -12.88 -11.63 12.49
C ILE A 50 -13.53 -12.93 12.93
N GLY A 51 -13.32 -14.01 12.17
CA GLY A 51 -13.90 -15.32 12.47
C GLY A 51 -15.44 -15.32 12.45
N GLY A 52 -16.06 -14.52 11.59
CA GLY A 52 -17.52 -14.39 11.51
C GLY A 52 -18.16 -13.53 12.60
N VAL A 53 -17.36 -12.86 13.44
CA VAL A 53 -17.84 -11.97 14.51
C VAL A 53 -17.45 -10.54 14.21
N ASN A 54 -18.40 -9.61 14.37
CA ASN A 54 -18.14 -8.18 14.28
C ASN A 54 -17.32 -7.72 15.49
N ARG A 55 -16.23 -7.02 15.20
CA ARG A 55 -15.29 -6.47 16.18
C ARG A 55 -15.11 -4.99 15.97
N GLU A 56 -14.91 -4.24 17.03
CA GLU A 56 -14.53 -2.83 16.92
C GLU A 56 -13.03 -2.67 17.03
N VAL A 57 -12.46 -1.97 16.05
CA VAL A 57 -11.03 -1.63 16.02
C VAL A 57 -10.84 -0.14 15.87
N LYS A 58 -9.82 0.39 16.56
CA LYS A 58 -9.28 1.71 16.34
C LYS A 58 -8.06 1.61 15.43
N VAL A 59 -8.16 2.19 14.25
CA VAL A 59 -7.06 2.29 13.29
C VAL A 59 -6.39 3.65 13.39
N ALA A 60 -5.06 3.66 13.31
CA ALA A 60 -4.25 4.86 13.15
C ALA A 60 -3.58 4.82 11.77
N TYR A 61 -3.78 5.86 10.97
CA TYR A 61 -3.41 5.88 9.57
C TYR A 61 -3.15 7.30 9.07
N CYS A 62 -2.35 7.43 8.03
CA CYS A 62 -2.23 8.65 7.24
C CYS A 62 -3.01 8.48 5.95
N ASN A 63 -3.70 9.53 5.50
CA ASN A 63 -4.43 9.50 4.25
C ASN A 63 -4.31 10.83 3.50
N THR A 64 -3.99 10.72 2.22
CA THR A 64 -3.99 11.83 1.26
C THR A 64 -5.02 11.52 0.18
N SER A 65 -5.97 12.42 -0.04
CA SER A 65 -6.98 12.30 -1.09
C SER A 65 -6.70 13.32 -2.19
N TYR A 66 -6.97 12.95 -3.45
CA TYR A 66 -6.68 13.74 -4.64
C TYR A 66 -7.97 13.96 -5.43
N CYS A 67 -8.39 15.22 -5.52
CA CYS A 67 -9.56 15.67 -6.25
C CYS A 67 -9.16 16.93 -7.04
N PRO A 68 -8.84 16.83 -8.35
CA PRO A 68 -8.94 15.64 -9.21
C PRO A 68 -7.89 14.56 -8.88
N PRO A 69 -8.10 13.31 -9.34
CA PRO A 69 -7.13 12.23 -9.20
C PRO A 69 -5.74 12.59 -9.73
N LYS A 70 -4.68 12.14 -9.05
CA LYS A 70 -3.29 12.51 -9.35
C LYS A 70 -2.50 11.34 -9.90
N VAL A 71 -1.69 11.60 -10.93
CA VAL A 71 -0.72 10.65 -11.50
C VAL A 71 0.65 10.78 -10.80
N GLY A 72 1.51 9.76 -10.90
CA GLY A 72 2.86 9.80 -10.35
C GLY A 72 2.94 9.82 -8.82
N VAL A 73 1.92 9.30 -8.14
CA VAL A 73 1.78 9.37 -6.67
C VAL A 73 2.68 8.37 -5.93
N GLN A 74 2.96 7.20 -6.51
CA GLN A 74 3.77 6.15 -5.87
C GLN A 74 4.36 5.21 -6.95
N PRO A 75 5.57 4.64 -6.74
CA PRO A 75 6.16 3.67 -7.68
C PRO A 75 5.37 2.38 -7.85
N CYS A 76 4.51 2.01 -6.90
CA CYS A 76 3.56 0.90 -7.05
C CYS A 76 2.37 1.25 -7.97
N ASN A 77 2.65 1.90 -9.09
CA ASN A 77 1.71 2.27 -10.14
C ASN A 77 2.50 2.55 -11.45
N PRO A 78 3.16 1.53 -12.03
CA PRO A 78 4.00 1.73 -13.22
C PRO A 78 3.20 2.18 -14.46
N GLY A 79 1.91 1.83 -14.51
CA GLY A 79 0.98 2.31 -15.54
C GLY A 79 0.52 3.76 -15.36
N ASN A 80 1.01 4.44 -14.32
CA ASN A 80 0.72 5.84 -14.02
C ASN A 80 -0.79 6.17 -13.97
N LEU A 81 -1.59 5.24 -13.45
CA LEU A 81 -3.04 5.41 -13.32
C LEU A 81 -3.35 6.61 -12.42
N PRO A 82 -4.44 7.36 -12.69
CA PRO A 82 -4.89 8.45 -11.84
C PRO A 82 -5.33 7.91 -10.47
N ILE A 83 -4.66 8.33 -9.41
CA ILE A 83 -4.89 7.89 -8.02
C ILE A 83 -5.82 8.87 -7.30
N ASN A 84 -6.87 8.34 -6.69
CA ASN A 84 -7.83 9.12 -5.91
C ASN A 84 -7.41 9.25 -4.44
N ALA A 85 -6.75 8.23 -3.88
CA ALA A 85 -6.28 8.27 -2.49
C ALA A 85 -5.01 7.44 -2.28
N ARG A 86 -4.19 7.88 -1.33
CA ARG A 86 -3.04 7.14 -0.78
C ARG A 86 -3.19 7.05 0.74
N THR A 87 -3.22 5.82 1.26
CA THR A 87 -3.36 5.54 2.69
C THR A 87 -2.19 4.71 3.20
N VAL A 88 -1.67 5.06 4.38
CA VAL A 88 -0.68 4.25 5.10
C VAL A 88 -1.26 3.90 6.47
N ILE A 89 -1.46 2.61 6.75
CA ILE A 89 -1.97 2.10 8.03
C ILE A 89 -0.77 1.83 8.95
N ARG A 90 -0.76 2.40 10.16
CA ARG A 90 0.37 2.27 11.11
C ARG A 90 0.05 1.43 12.33
N ARG A 91 -1.18 1.52 12.83
CA ARG A 91 -1.60 0.81 14.04
C ARG A 91 -3.05 0.39 13.96
N ILE A 92 -3.35 -0.78 14.50
CA ILE A 92 -4.71 -1.33 14.59
C ILE A 92 -4.85 -1.92 15.98
N CYS A 93 -5.81 -1.44 16.76
CA CYS A 93 -6.09 -1.95 18.09
C CYS A 93 -7.54 -2.38 18.21
N VAL A 94 -7.80 -3.57 18.75
CA VAL A 94 -9.16 -3.99 19.10
C VAL A 94 -9.60 -3.23 20.36
N VAL A 95 -10.82 -2.70 20.38
CA VAL A 95 -11.30 -1.83 21.47
C VAL A 95 -12.60 -2.30 22.13
N ASP A 96 -13.23 -3.35 21.62
CA ASP A 96 -14.52 -3.86 22.11
C ASP A 96 -14.42 -4.80 23.33
N GLY A 97 -13.21 -5.19 23.75
CA GLY A 97 -13.01 -6.14 24.85
C GLY A 97 -13.49 -7.57 24.58
N GLY A 98 -13.78 -7.92 23.32
CA GLY A 98 -14.18 -9.26 22.91
C GLY A 98 -13.04 -10.29 22.94
N ALA A 99 -13.27 -11.48 22.39
CA ALA A 99 -12.28 -12.57 22.37
C ALA A 99 -10.91 -12.13 21.84
N LEU A 100 -9.83 -12.69 22.40
CA LEU A 100 -8.47 -12.34 21.97
C LEU A 100 -8.26 -12.74 20.50
N VAL A 101 -7.80 -11.78 19.71
CA VAL A 101 -7.23 -12.04 18.39
C VAL A 101 -5.81 -12.53 18.61
N THR A 102 -5.50 -13.71 18.07
CA THR A 102 -4.19 -14.34 18.18
C THR A 102 -3.36 -14.20 16.91
N ASP A 103 -4.03 -13.99 15.76
CA ASP A 103 -3.37 -13.79 14.47
C ASP A 103 -3.43 -12.31 14.05
N PRO A 104 -2.31 -11.59 14.09
CA PRO A 104 -2.23 -10.20 13.64
C PRO A 104 -2.51 -10.02 12.15
N GLN A 105 -2.27 -11.04 11.32
CA GLN A 105 -2.57 -10.98 9.90
C GLN A 105 -4.09 -10.87 9.66
N VAL A 106 -4.88 -11.61 10.44
CA VAL A 106 -6.35 -11.54 10.36
C VAL A 106 -6.84 -10.14 10.75
N LEU A 107 -6.26 -9.54 11.81
CA LEU A 107 -6.61 -8.18 12.23
C LEU A 107 -6.30 -7.14 11.14
N LEU A 108 -5.11 -7.23 10.51
CA LEU A 108 -4.73 -6.39 9.39
C LEU A 108 -5.70 -6.56 8.22
N ASN A 109 -5.96 -7.81 7.80
CA ASN A 109 -6.77 -8.13 6.63
C ASN A 109 -8.21 -7.62 6.79
N ALA A 110 -8.81 -7.85 7.95
CA ALA A 110 -10.17 -7.39 8.25
C ALA A 110 -10.26 -5.86 8.23
N THR A 111 -9.23 -5.18 8.76
CA THR A 111 -9.17 -3.70 8.80
C THR A 111 -8.99 -3.10 7.41
N VAL A 112 -8.04 -3.60 6.60
CA VAL A 112 -7.80 -3.11 5.24
C VAL A 112 -9.05 -3.26 4.38
N SER A 113 -9.74 -4.41 4.48
CA SER A 113 -11.00 -4.66 3.78
C SER A 113 -12.07 -3.66 4.21
N ALA A 114 -12.28 -3.51 5.52
CA ALA A 114 -13.29 -2.59 6.07
C ALA A 114 -13.04 -1.12 5.70
N MET A 115 -11.80 -0.71 5.43
CA MET A 115 -11.47 0.63 4.95
C MET A 115 -11.75 0.82 3.45
N GLY A 116 -11.79 -0.25 2.65
CA GLY A 116 -12.06 -0.19 1.22
C GLY A 116 -13.42 0.41 0.89
N ILE A 117 -13.58 1.02 -0.28
CA ILE A 117 -14.82 1.73 -0.65
C ILE A 117 -16.02 0.79 -0.67
N CYS A 118 -15.84 -0.42 -1.20
CA CYS A 118 -16.93 -1.38 -1.29
C CYS A 118 -17.48 -1.81 0.07
N CYS A 119 -16.68 -1.75 1.14
CA CYS A 119 -17.14 -2.10 2.49
C CYS A 119 -17.50 -0.86 3.33
N SER A 120 -16.89 0.31 3.07
CA SER A 120 -17.04 1.52 3.90
C SER A 120 -17.96 2.60 3.35
N GLY A 121 -18.42 2.48 2.10
CA GLY A 121 -19.26 3.51 1.47
C GLY A 121 -18.58 4.89 1.44
N TYR A 122 -17.29 4.94 1.07
CA TYR A 122 -16.45 6.16 1.00
C TYR A 122 -16.07 6.83 2.33
N ARG A 123 -16.46 6.27 3.49
CA ARG A 123 -16.24 6.89 4.81
C ARG A 123 -14.80 7.34 5.09
N PHE A 124 -13.80 6.67 4.51
CA PHE A 124 -12.37 6.95 4.76
C PHE A 124 -11.70 7.82 3.67
N PHE A 125 -12.45 8.25 2.66
CA PHE A 125 -11.96 9.01 1.50
C PHE A 125 -12.70 10.36 1.38
N PRO A 126 -12.25 11.43 2.06
CA PRO A 126 -12.83 12.79 1.92
C PRO A 126 -12.46 13.44 0.57
N GLU A 127 -12.82 14.68 0.23
CA GLU A 127 -14.15 15.24 -0.07
C GLU A 127 -14.29 15.36 -1.61
N CYS A 128 -14.15 14.25 -2.35
CA CYS A 128 -14.62 14.27 -3.73
C CYS A 128 -16.15 14.16 -3.65
N GLN A 129 -16.88 15.25 -3.91
CA GLN A 129 -18.35 15.25 -3.88
C GLN A 129 -18.94 14.19 -4.86
N HIS A 130 -18.18 13.85 -5.90
CA HIS A 130 -18.43 12.72 -6.80
C HIS A 130 -17.07 12.15 -7.24
N PRO A 131 -16.49 11.16 -6.53
CA PRO A 131 -15.25 10.57 -6.98
C PRO A 131 -15.50 9.87 -8.33
N PRO A 132 -14.68 10.12 -9.37
CA PRO A 132 -14.87 9.47 -10.66
C PRO A 132 -14.70 7.95 -10.49
N ALA A 133 -15.64 7.19 -11.06
CA ALA A 133 -15.47 5.76 -11.24
C ALA A 133 -14.68 5.52 -12.56
N PRO A 134 -13.69 4.60 -12.58
CA PRO A 134 -13.22 3.78 -11.47
C PRO A 134 -12.38 4.56 -10.45
N PHE A 135 -12.50 4.20 -9.16
CA PHE A 135 -11.67 4.76 -8.09
C PHE A 135 -10.39 3.95 -7.92
N HIS A 136 -9.23 4.60 -7.92
CA HIS A 136 -7.95 3.96 -7.62
C HIS A 136 -7.43 4.38 -6.25
N TRP A 137 -7.16 3.38 -5.41
CA TRP A 137 -6.63 3.54 -4.07
C TRP A 137 -5.26 2.89 -4.00
N ILE A 138 -4.29 3.63 -3.46
CA ILE A 138 -3.02 3.07 -3.00
C ILE A 138 -3.12 2.91 -1.49
N VAL A 139 -3.06 1.68 -1.01
CA VAL A 139 -2.99 1.39 0.42
C VAL A 139 -1.65 0.75 0.75
N SER A 140 -1.09 1.15 1.87
CA SER A 140 0.18 0.62 2.36
C SER A 140 0.13 0.30 3.84
N TRP A 141 0.94 -0.66 4.28
CA TRP A 141 1.20 -0.95 5.68
C TRP A 141 2.63 -1.46 5.89
N PRO A 142 3.20 -1.27 7.10
CA PRO A 142 4.48 -1.84 7.49
C PRO A 142 4.48 -3.36 7.35
N LYS A 143 5.42 -3.90 6.57
CA LYS A 143 5.67 -5.34 6.46
C LYS A 143 6.11 -5.96 7.78
N CYS A 144 6.76 -5.19 8.64
CA CYS A 144 7.25 -5.60 9.95
C CYS A 144 6.46 -4.88 11.04
N ALA A 145 5.92 -5.64 11.99
CA ALA A 145 5.09 -5.10 13.04
C ALA A 145 5.30 -5.84 14.37
N LYS A 146 4.95 -5.21 15.47
CA LYS A 146 4.81 -5.84 16.79
C LYS A 146 3.34 -6.10 17.06
N PHE A 147 3.02 -7.25 17.62
CA PHE A 147 1.66 -7.54 18.09
C PHE A 147 1.66 -7.66 19.61
N ASP A 148 1.10 -6.64 20.27
CA ASP A 148 0.85 -6.66 21.71
C ASP A 148 -0.45 -7.43 21.97
N VAL A 149 -0.31 -8.68 22.41
CA VAL A 149 -1.44 -9.56 22.71
C VAL A 149 -2.27 -9.03 23.88
N ALA A 150 -1.64 -8.38 24.87
CA ALA A 150 -2.36 -7.85 26.04
C ALA A 150 -3.15 -6.58 25.67
N GLY A 151 -2.52 -5.68 24.91
CA GLY A 151 -3.17 -4.48 24.38
C GLY A 151 -4.06 -4.72 23.16
N GLN A 152 -4.05 -5.94 22.60
CA GLN A 152 -4.74 -6.31 21.35
C GLN A 152 -4.43 -5.33 20.20
N CYS A 153 -3.15 -4.95 20.08
CA CYS A 153 -2.68 -3.92 19.17
C CYS A 153 -1.59 -4.45 18.23
N LEU A 154 -1.83 -4.30 16.93
CA LEU A 154 -0.82 -4.42 15.89
C LEU A 154 -0.20 -3.06 15.62
N ILE A 155 1.12 -2.95 15.76
CA ILE A 155 1.87 -1.69 15.63
C ILE A 155 3.02 -1.88 14.66
N GLY A 156 3.07 -1.09 13.59
CA GLY A 156 4.18 -1.14 12.64
C GLY A 156 5.51 -0.78 13.28
N CYS A 157 6.55 -1.54 12.97
CA CYS A 157 7.91 -1.24 13.42
C CYS A 157 8.46 0.01 12.72
N ASP A 158 9.41 0.68 13.37
CA ASP A 158 10.10 1.84 12.80
C ASP A 158 10.99 1.40 11.64
N ASN A 159 11.06 2.24 10.60
CA ASN A 159 11.80 1.98 9.37
C ASN A 159 11.47 0.63 8.71
N SER A 160 10.26 0.11 8.95
CA SER A 160 9.79 -1.12 8.34
C SER A 160 9.74 -0.97 6.81
N PRO A 161 10.18 -1.99 6.05
CA PRO A 161 9.81 -2.16 4.65
C PRO A 161 8.29 -2.08 4.49
N CYS A 162 7.82 -1.67 3.31
CA CYS A 162 6.42 -1.37 3.07
C CYS A 162 5.77 -2.44 2.18
N CYS A 163 4.53 -2.78 2.53
CA CYS A 163 3.61 -3.48 1.67
C CYS A 163 2.65 -2.46 1.07
N THR A 164 2.60 -2.38 -0.26
CA THR A 164 1.75 -1.42 -0.97
C THR A 164 0.92 -2.13 -2.02
N HIS A 165 -0.36 -1.78 -2.08
CA HIS A 165 -1.29 -2.30 -3.07
C HIS A 165 -1.97 -1.17 -3.82
N LEU A 166 -2.05 -1.32 -5.13
CA LEU A 166 -2.90 -0.51 -6.00
C LEU A 166 -4.19 -1.28 -6.25
N VAL A 167 -5.30 -0.69 -5.83
CA VAL A 167 -6.61 -1.30 -5.83
C VAL A 167 -7.57 -0.43 -6.60
N ARG A 168 -8.45 -1.06 -7.37
CA ARG A 168 -9.51 -0.41 -8.13
C ARG A 168 -10.85 -0.80 -7.56
N PHE A 169 -11.70 0.20 -7.34
CA PHE A 169 -13.10 0.01 -6.98
C PHE A 169 -14.00 0.48 -8.11
N ILE A 170 -14.96 -0.37 -8.47
CA ILE A 170 -15.97 -0.08 -9.49
C ILE A 170 -17.34 -0.29 -8.84
N PRO A 171 -18.02 0.77 -8.41
CA PRO A 171 -19.43 0.68 -8.06
C PRO A 171 -20.26 0.41 -9.33
N SER A 172 -21.21 -0.50 -9.22
CA SER A 172 -22.19 -0.79 -10.26
C SER A 172 -23.43 0.10 -10.09
N THR A 173 -24.25 0.16 -11.13
CA THR A 173 -25.55 0.85 -11.09
C THR A 173 -26.60 0.12 -10.26
N THR A 174 -26.39 -1.15 -9.94
CA THR A 174 -27.28 -1.98 -9.10
C THR A 174 -26.96 -1.89 -7.61
N GLY A 175 -25.89 -1.17 -7.23
CA GLY A 175 -25.44 -1.03 -5.85
C GLY A 175 -24.32 -2.00 -5.46
N ASP A 176 -24.02 -3.00 -6.29
CA ASP A 176 -22.85 -3.88 -6.09
C ASP A 176 -21.55 -3.09 -6.28
N CYS A 177 -20.48 -3.48 -5.59
CA CYS A 177 -19.18 -2.84 -5.72
C CYS A 177 -18.10 -3.90 -5.92
N THR A 178 -17.32 -3.76 -7.00
CA THR A 178 -16.23 -4.69 -7.34
C THR A 178 -14.90 -4.12 -6.89
N THR A 179 -14.15 -4.91 -6.13
CA THR A 179 -12.76 -4.63 -5.76
C THR A 179 -11.82 -5.45 -6.65
N THR A 180 -10.86 -4.81 -7.30
CA THR A 180 -9.81 -5.49 -8.07
C THR A 180 -8.44 -5.02 -7.60
N VAL A 181 -7.58 -5.96 -7.21
CA VAL A 181 -6.16 -5.68 -6.94
C VAL A 181 -5.44 -5.59 -8.28
N LEU A 182 -4.98 -4.38 -8.64
CA LEU A 182 -4.26 -4.15 -9.89
C LEU A 182 -2.78 -4.49 -9.75
N ARG A 183 -2.21 -4.22 -8.57
CA ARG A 183 -0.80 -4.49 -8.28
C ARG A 183 -0.59 -4.66 -6.78
N SER A 184 0.31 -5.57 -6.45
CA SER A 184 0.93 -5.68 -5.13
C SER A 184 2.42 -5.40 -5.31
N CYS A 185 2.97 -4.57 -4.44
CA CYS A 185 4.39 -4.27 -4.39
C CYS A 185 4.87 -4.48 -2.95
N GLU A 186 5.84 -5.36 -2.81
CA GLU A 186 6.48 -5.64 -1.54
C GLU A 186 7.91 -5.09 -1.58
N ASP A 187 8.30 -4.33 -0.56
CA ASP A 187 9.70 -3.96 -0.41
C ASP A 187 10.55 -5.19 -0.04
N PRO A 188 11.70 -5.38 -0.71
CA PRO A 188 12.55 -6.55 -0.50
C PRO A 188 13.27 -6.56 0.85
N GLY A 189 13.22 -5.44 1.60
CA GLY A 189 13.81 -5.35 2.92
C GLY A 189 13.18 -6.36 3.90
N GLU A 190 13.98 -6.81 4.86
CA GLU A 190 13.57 -7.75 5.91
C GLU A 190 13.35 -7.06 7.25
N CYS A 191 12.71 -7.74 8.20
CA CYS A 191 12.53 -7.22 9.54
C CYS A 191 13.88 -7.20 10.27
N SER A 192 14.33 -6.00 10.62
CA SER A 192 15.64 -5.78 11.25
C SER A 192 15.69 -6.13 12.73
N SER A 193 14.52 -6.25 13.38
CA SER A 193 14.38 -6.53 14.81
C SER A 193 13.68 -7.87 15.02
N THR A 194 14.19 -8.66 15.97
CA THR A 194 13.60 -9.94 16.41
C THR A 194 12.24 -9.78 17.10
N ASP A 195 11.93 -8.59 17.60
CA ASP A 195 10.65 -8.28 18.22
C ASP A 195 9.56 -7.99 17.18
N CYS A 196 9.93 -7.87 15.91
CA CYS A 196 9.00 -7.61 14.82
C CYS A 196 8.68 -8.92 14.11
N ILE A 197 7.39 -9.20 13.97
CA ILE A 197 6.89 -10.25 13.10
C ILE A 197 6.75 -9.70 11.67
N ARG A 198 6.91 -10.59 10.70
CA ARG A 198 6.63 -10.30 9.30
C ARG A 198 5.15 -10.55 9.01
N LEU A 199 4.49 -9.55 8.45
CA LEU A 199 3.14 -9.65 7.90
C LEU A 199 3.23 -10.04 6.41
N GLU A 200 2.22 -10.77 5.94
CA GLU A 200 2.08 -11.12 4.54
C GLU A 200 1.68 -9.90 3.69
N CYS A 201 2.31 -9.79 2.52
CA CYS A 201 2.06 -8.71 1.58
C CYS A 201 0.91 -9.02 0.60
N ARG A 202 -0.26 -9.32 1.17
CA ARG A 202 -1.44 -9.73 0.40
C ARG A 202 -2.61 -8.82 0.69
N TYR A 203 -3.21 -8.27 -0.36
CA TYR A 203 -4.43 -7.50 -0.22
C TYR A 203 -5.65 -8.41 0.00
N PRO A 204 -6.46 -8.17 1.04
CA PRO A 204 -7.69 -8.91 1.32
C PRO A 204 -8.85 -8.37 0.48
N ILE A 205 -9.72 -9.24 -0.04
CA ILE A 205 -10.83 -8.83 -0.94
C ILE A 205 -12.21 -9.02 -0.29
N GLU A 206 -12.28 -9.64 0.88
CA GLU A 206 -13.55 -10.01 1.52
C GLU A 206 -14.08 -8.88 2.41
N CYS A 207 -15.21 -8.28 2.00
CA CYS A 207 -16.08 -7.56 2.92
C CYS A 207 -16.90 -8.59 3.72
N CYS A 208 -17.08 -8.38 5.02
CA CYS A 208 -18.12 -9.11 5.75
C CYS A 208 -19.43 -8.32 5.76
N TRP A 209 -20.53 -9.03 5.52
CA TRP A 209 -21.91 -8.57 5.62
C TRP A 209 -22.70 -9.63 6.37
#